data_AF-A0A7X2SST8-F1
#
_entry.id   AF-A0A7X2SST8-F1
#
_cell.length_a   1.000
_cell.length_b   1.000
_cell.length_c   1.000
_cell.angle_alpha   90.00
_cell.angle_beta   90.00
_cell.angle_gamma   90.00
#
_symmetry.space_group_name_H-M   'P 1'
#
loop_
_entity.id
_entity.type
_entity.pdbx_description
1 polymer ?
#
loop_
_entity_poly.entity_id
_entity_poly.type
_entity_poly.pdbx_seq_one_letter_code
_entity_poly.pdbx_strand_id
1 'polypeptide(L)'
;YQGQFDVLLFCATVIGALLGFIIFNHKPAKIFMGDMGSLALGGALAAVSLMTHHELALLVIGFVFVMETASVILQVASFKLTGKRIFKMSPIHHHFEMCGWSEWRIDITFWCIGIVCSAIALAFIL
;
A
#
# COMPACT_ATOMS: atom_id res chain seq x y z
N TYR A 1 9.90 -25.28 -3.90
CA TYR A 1 9.44 -23.89 -4.10
C TYR A 1 10.57 -22.94 -3.68
N GLN A 2 11.22 -22.31 -4.66
CA GLN A 2 12.29 -21.28 -4.65
C GLN A 2 13.53 -21.42 -3.73
N GLY A 3 13.47 -22.10 -2.58
CA GLY A 3 14.64 -22.34 -1.71
C GLY A 3 15.19 -21.08 -1.00
N GLN A 4 14.48 -19.96 -1.07
CA GLN A 4 14.89 -18.66 -0.55
C GLN A 4 14.46 -18.46 0.91
N PHE A 5 15.06 -19.21 1.84
CA PHE A 5 14.70 -19.15 3.27
C PHE A 5 14.99 -17.78 3.90
N ASP A 6 16.05 -17.10 3.46
CA ASP A 6 16.41 -15.78 4.00
C ASP A 6 15.34 -14.72 3.68
N VAL A 7 14.81 -14.74 2.46
CA VAL A 7 13.73 -13.84 2.03
C VAL A 7 12.45 -14.11 2.82
N LEU A 8 12.12 -15.39 3.02
CA LEU A 8 10.97 -15.79 3.83
C LEU A 8 11.10 -15.28 5.28
N LEU A 9 12.27 -15.48 5.90
CA LEU A 9 12.52 -15.06 7.28
C LEU A 9 12.46 -13.53 7.44
N PHE A 10 13.01 -12.81 6.46
CA PHE A 10 12.90 -11.34 6.41
C PHE A 10 11.44 -10.89 6.34
N CYS A 11 10.65 -11.42 5.40
CA CYS A 11 9.23 -11.10 5.27
C CYS A 11 8.44 -11.44 6.54
N ALA A 12 8.68 -12.60 7.15
CA ALA A 12 8.02 -13.00 8.40
C ALA A 12 8.35 -12.05 9.55
N THR A 13 9.59 -11.57 9.63
CA THR A 13 10.02 -10.59 10.65
C THR A 13 9.35 -9.23 10.44
N VAL A 14 9.26 -8.76 9.19
CA VAL A 14 8.54 -7.52 8.85
C VAL A 14 7.06 -7.63 9.20
N ILE A 15 6.41 -8.75 8.90
CA ILE A 15 5.02 -9.01 9.28
C ILE A 15 4.87 -8.95 10.81
N GLY A 16 5.74 -9.62 11.56
CA GLY A 16 5.74 -9.59 13.02
C GLY A 16 5.90 -8.17 13.58
N ALA A 17 6.81 -7.37 13.02
CA ALA A 17 7.00 -5.98 13.40
C ALA A 17 5.75 -5.12 13.13
N LEU A 18 5.09 -5.31 11.98
CA LEU A 18 3.86 -4.61 11.61
C LEU A 18 2.66 -5.00 12.51
N LEU A 19 2.56 -6.28 12.87
CA LEU A 19 1.54 -6.75 13.82
C LEU A 19 1.77 -6.18 15.23
N GLY A 20 3.02 -5.99 15.66
CA GLY A 20 3.33 -5.27 16.88
C GLY A 20 2.99 -3.77 16.77
N PHE A 21 3.32 -3.16 15.63
CA PHE A 21 3.08 -1.74 15.36
C PHE A 21 1.60 -1.36 15.33
N ILE A 22 0.74 -2.19 14.72
CA ILE A 22 -0.68 -1.87 14.54
C ILE A 22 -1.40 -1.69 15.88
N ILE A 23 -0.97 -2.36 16.96
CA ILE A 23 -1.55 -2.21 18.30
C ILE A 23 -1.40 -0.76 18.81
N PHE A 24 -0.32 -0.07 18.42
CA PHE A 24 -0.05 1.31 18.82
C PHE A 24 -0.48 2.33 17.76
N ASN A 25 -0.61 1.90 16.51
CA ASN A 25 -1.01 2.74 15.39
C ASN A 25 -2.54 2.76 15.16
N HIS A 26 -3.26 1.76 15.67
CA HIS A 26 -4.72 1.71 15.66
C HIS A 26 -5.34 2.95 16.33
N LYS A 27 -6.45 3.45 15.76
CA LYS A 27 -7.11 4.68 16.22
C LYS A 27 -7.55 4.56 17.70
N PRO A 28 -7.27 5.57 18.56
CA PRO A 28 -6.45 6.76 18.31
C PRO A 28 -4.95 6.43 18.26
N ALA A 29 -4.31 6.75 17.13
CA ALA A 29 -2.91 6.41 16.88
C ALA A 29 -2.00 7.09 17.91
N LYS A 30 -1.20 6.29 18.63
CA LYS A 30 -0.21 6.77 19.59
C LYS A 30 1.16 6.96 18.94
N ILE A 31 1.45 6.15 17.93
CA ILE A 31 2.70 6.16 17.19
C ILE A 31 2.36 6.23 15.70
N PHE A 32 2.96 7.20 15.01
CA PHE A 32 2.87 7.33 13.57
C PHE A 32 4.07 6.67 12.91
N MET A 33 3.86 6.07 11.73
CA MET A 33 4.91 5.37 11.00
C MET A 33 6.04 6.30 10.53
N GLY A 34 5.67 7.52 10.13
CA GLY A 34 6.57 8.52 9.57
C GLY A 34 7.24 8.10 8.26
N ASP A 35 8.09 8.98 7.75
CA ASP A 35 8.82 8.76 6.49
C ASP A 35 9.84 7.62 6.62
N MET A 36 10.44 7.47 7.81
CA MET A 36 11.41 6.41 8.07
C MET A 36 10.79 5.02 7.87
N GLY A 37 9.61 4.77 8.44
CA GLY A 37 8.94 3.48 8.29
C GLY A 37 8.38 3.26 6.88
N SER A 38 7.70 4.27 6.33
CA SER A 38 7.03 4.15 5.03
C SER A 38 8.01 3.93 3.88
N LEU A 39 9.11 4.70 3.82
CA LEU A 39 10.15 4.53 2.79
C LEU A 39 10.90 3.20 2.96
N ALA A 40 11.18 2.79 4.20
CA ALA A 40 11.83 1.51 4.47
C ALA A 40 10.97 0.32 4.01
N LEU A 41 9.66 0.31 4.31
CA LEU A 41 8.77 -0.77 3.86
C LEU A 41 8.57 -0.77 2.35
N GLY A 42 8.43 0.41 1.72
CA GLY A 42 8.34 0.51 0.26
C GLY A 42 9.59 -0.05 -0.42
N GLY A 43 10.77 0.35 0.05
CA GLY A 43 12.05 -0.17 -0.44
C GLY A 43 12.23 -1.68 -0.20
N ALA A 44 11.82 -2.17 0.98
CA ALA A 44 11.86 -3.59 1.31
C ALA A 44 10.97 -4.43 0.39
N LEU A 45 9.74 -4.00 0.12
CA LEU A 45 8.83 -4.69 -0.81
C LEU A 45 9.39 -4.72 -2.23
N ALA A 46 9.97 -3.61 -2.71
CA ALA A 46 10.64 -3.55 -4.00
C ALA A 46 11.83 -4.52 -4.08
N ALA A 47 12.69 -4.53 -3.05
CA ALA A 47 13.83 -5.44 -2.98
C ALA A 47 13.40 -6.92 -3.01
N VAL A 48 12.37 -7.28 -2.23
CA VAL A 48 11.82 -8.65 -2.22
C VAL A 48 11.27 -9.04 -3.61
N SER A 49 10.58 -8.13 -4.29
CA SER A 49 10.05 -8.39 -5.64
C SER A 49 11.16 -8.66 -6.67
N LEU A 50 12.29 -7.95 -6.56
CA LEU A 50 13.46 -8.13 -7.42
C LEU A 50 14.19 -9.45 -7.11
N MET A 51 14.37 -9.77 -5.83
CA MET A 51 15.04 -11.01 -5.40
C MET A 51 14.27 -12.28 -5.76
N THR A 52 12.95 -12.17 -5.86
CA THR A 52 12.05 -13.28 -6.22
C THR A 52 11.76 -13.35 -7.72
N HIS A 53 12.28 -12.40 -8.52
CA HIS A 53 12.01 -12.25 -9.96
C HIS A 53 10.51 -12.12 -10.29
N HIS A 54 9.76 -11.45 -9.41
CA HIS A 54 8.32 -11.21 -9.53
C HIS A 54 8.01 -9.72 -9.46
N GLU A 55 8.69 -8.91 -10.27
CA GLU A 55 8.61 -7.44 -10.22
C GLU A 55 7.21 -6.95 -10.57
N LEU A 56 6.60 -7.54 -11.60
CA LEU A 56 5.25 -7.17 -12.04
C LEU A 56 4.17 -7.56 -11.02
N ALA A 57 4.42 -8.58 -10.20
CA ALA A 57 3.49 -8.96 -9.15
C ALA A 57 3.33 -7.85 -8.10
N LEU A 58 4.38 -7.04 -7.87
CA LEU A 58 4.32 -5.93 -6.91
C LEU A 58 3.29 -4.87 -7.31
N LEU A 59 3.05 -4.66 -8.61
CA LEU A 59 2.00 -3.74 -9.07
C LEU A 59 0.60 -4.21 -8.69
N VAL A 60 0.39 -5.54 -8.65
CA VAL A 60 -0.88 -6.14 -8.28
C VAL A 60 -1.00 -6.24 -6.75
N ILE A 61 0.01 -6.77 -6.07
CA ILE A 61 0.03 -6.89 -4.60
C ILE A 61 -0.06 -5.50 -3.96
N GLY A 62 0.69 -4.52 -4.49
CA GLY A 62 0.70 -3.12 -4.06
C GLY A 62 -0.36 -2.25 -4.74
N PHE A 63 -1.43 -2.82 -5.29
CA PHE A 63 -2.41 -2.08 -6.09
C PHE A 63 -2.96 -0.82 -5.40
N VAL A 64 -3.22 -0.89 -4.09
CA VAL A 64 -3.65 0.28 -3.31
C VAL A 64 -2.59 1.39 -3.32
N PHE A 65 -1.31 1.06 -3.14
CA PHE A 65 -0.21 2.03 -3.19
C PHE A 65 -0.05 2.64 -4.58
N VAL A 66 -0.24 1.84 -5.62
CA VAL A 66 -0.23 2.29 -7.02
C VAL A 66 -1.37 3.27 -7.26
N MET A 67 -2.59 2.95 -6.83
CA MET A 67 -3.77 3.82 -6.98
C MET A 67 -3.63 5.13 -6.22
N GLU A 68 -3.09 5.09 -5.00
CA GLU A 68 -2.78 6.27 -4.19
C GLU A 68 -1.81 7.20 -4.93
N THR A 69 -0.69 6.67 -5.42
CA THR A 69 0.31 7.44 -6.17
C THR A 69 -0.26 7.96 -7.50
N ALA A 70 -0.96 7.11 -8.25
CA ALA A 70 -1.59 7.48 -9.52
C ALA A 70 -2.62 8.61 -9.34
N SER A 71 -3.39 8.59 -8.24
CA SER A 71 -4.36 9.64 -7.95
C SER A 71 -3.70 11.02 -7.79
N VAL A 72 -2.53 11.10 -7.15
CA VAL A 72 -1.76 12.33 -7.00
C VAL A 72 -1.21 12.78 -8.34
N ILE A 73 -0.60 11.88 -9.12
CA ILE A 73 -0.06 12.19 -10.45
C ILE A 73 -1.17 12.74 -11.36
N LEU A 74 -2.31 12.06 -11.43
CA LEU A 74 -3.45 12.48 -12.26
C LEU A 74 -4.05 13.81 -11.77
N GLN A 75 -4.17 14.01 -10.46
CA GLN A 75 -4.68 15.26 -9.89
C GLN A 75 -3.76 16.44 -10.22
N VAL A 76 -2.45 16.29 -10.01
CA VAL A 76 -1.46 17.34 -10.31
C VAL A 76 -1.40 17.62 -11.80
N ALA A 77 -1.42 16.59 -12.65
CA ALA A 77 -1.45 16.74 -14.10
C ALA A 77 -2.71 17.49 -14.56
N SER A 78 -3.89 17.11 -14.06
CA SER A 78 -5.15 17.78 -14.40
C SER A 78 -5.15 19.24 -13.97
N PHE A 79 -4.68 19.54 -12.75
CA PHE A 79 -4.66 20.92 -12.25
C PHE A 79 -3.68 21.80 -13.03
N LYS A 80 -2.52 21.26 -13.42
CA LYS A 80 -1.53 21.98 -14.25
C LYS A 80 -2.00 22.20 -15.69
N LEU A 81 -2.72 21.25 -16.28
CA LEU A 81 -3.14 21.30 -17.69
C LEU A 81 -4.47 22.03 -17.91
N THR A 82 -5.44 21.80 -17.02
CA THR A 82 -6.83 22.26 -17.21
C THR A 82 -7.30 23.23 -16.12
N GLY A 83 -6.54 23.39 -15.04
CA GLY A 83 -6.96 24.15 -13.85
C GLY A 83 -8.07 23.49 -13.03
N LYS A 84 -8.52 22.28 -13.41
CA LYS A 84 -9.64 21.58 -12.78
C LYS A 84 -9.14 20.37 -11.98
N ARG A 85 -9.78 20.14 -10.84
CA ARG A 85 -9.59 18.95 -9.99
C ARG A 85 -10.43 17.78 -10.51
N ILE A 86 -9.86 16.59 -10.55
CA ILE A 86 -10.58 15.34 -10.94
C ILE A 86 -11.07 14.58 -9.71
N PHE A 87 -10.31 14.61 -8.62
CA PHE A 87 -10.72 14.13 -7.30
C PHE A 87 -11.00 15.32 -6.39
N LYS A 88 -11.95 15.17 -5.46
CA LYS A 88 -12.22 16.16 -4.40
C LYS A 88 -10.95 16.56 -3.64
N MET A 89 -10.09 15.57 -3.34
CA MET A 89 -8.77 15.72 -2.75
C MET A 89 -7.90 14.53 -3.18
N SER A 90 -6.59 14.71 -3.25
CA SER A 90 -5.62 13.63 -3.48
C SER A 90 -4.64 13.60 -2.30
N PRO A 91 -4.17 12.42 -1.85
CA PRO A 91 -4.39 11.08 -2.44
C PRO A 91 -5.83 10.55 -2.32
N ILE A 92 -6.12 9.41 -2.96
CA ILE A 92 -7.49 8.93 -3.18
C ILE A 92 -8.24 8.57 -1.88
N HIS A 93 -7.57 8.18 -0.80
CA HIS A 93 -8.23 8.01 0.50
C HIS A 93 -8.93 9.31 0.98
N HIS A 94 -8.29 10.48 0.86
CA HIS A 94 -8.91 11.76 1.20
C HIS A 94 -10.10 12.10 0.27
N HIS A 95 -10.10 11.61 -0.96
CA HIS A 95 -11.28 11.74 -1.82
C HIS A 95 -12.49 11.04 -1.19
N PHE A 96 -12.31 9.83 -0.65
CA PHE A 96 -13.38 9.08 0.02
C PHE A 96 -13.80 9.73 1.35
N GLU A 97 -12.86 10.29 2.12
CA GLU A 97 -13.19 11.08 3.33
C GLU A 97 -14.09 12.26 2.99
N MET A 98 -13.76 13.01 1.93
CA MET A 98 -14.56 14.13 1.40
C MET A 98 -15.89 13.67 0.75
N CYS A 99 -16.08 12.37 0.57
CA CYS A 99 -17.35 11.75 0.20
C CYS A 99 -18.14 11.25 1.42
N GLY A 100 -17.68 11.51 2.64
CA GLY A 100 -18.34 11.18 3.90
C GLY A 100 -18.02 9.79 4.44
N TRP A 101 -16.99 9.12 3.93
CA TRP A 101 -16.55 7.84 4.49
C TRP A 101 -15.75 8.08 5.77
N SER A 102 -15.95 7.22 6.77
CA SER A 102 -15.09 7.21 7.96
C SER A 102 -13.72 6.63 7.61
N GLU A 103 -12.65 7.13 8.26
CA GLU A 103 -11.29 6.59 8.14
C GLU A 103 -11.28 5.04 8.24
N TRP A 104 -11.98 4.49 9.24
CA TRP A 104 -12.13 3.04 9.42
C TRP A 104 -12.73 2.31 8.22
N ARG A 105 -13.75 2.90 7.60
CA ARG A 105 -14.36 2.32 6.41
C ARG A 105 -13.37 2.29 5.26
N ILE A 106 -12.55 3.34 5.12
CA ILE A 106 -11.54 3.44 4.07
C ILE A 106 -10.43 2.41 4.32
N ASP A 107 -9.88 2.34 5.53
CA ASP A 107 -8.83 1.39 5.92
C ASP A 107 -9.25 -0.05 5.66
N ILE A 108 -10.43 -0.46 6.16
CA ILE A 108 -10.94 -1.82 5.95
C ILE A 108 -11.16 -2.10 4.46
N THR A 109 -11.73 -1.14 3.71
CA THR A 109 -11.95 -1.33 2.27
C THR A 109 -10.63 -1.53 1.54
N PHE A 110 -9.62 -0.72 1.85
CA PHE A 110 -8.30 -0.79 1.22
C PHE A 110 -7.57 -2.07 1.60
N TRP A 111 -7.66 -2.52 2.86
CA TRP A 111 -7.13 -3.82 3.28
C TRP A 111 -7.82 -4.99 2.57
N CYS A 112 -9.16 -4.95 2.44
CA CYS A 112 -9.89 -5.97 1.69
C CYS A 112 -9.47 -6.04 0.22
N ILE A 113 -9.33 -4.88 -0.45
CA ILE A 113 -8.82 -4.82 -1.82
C ILE A 113 -7.40 -5.38 -1.89
N GLY A 114 -6.52 -4.99 -0.97
CA GLY A 114 -5.14 -5.47 -0.90
C GLY A 114 -5.06 -7.00 -0.73
N ILE A 115 -5.88 -7.59 0.14
CA ILE A 115 -5.96 -9.04 0.34
C ILE A 115 -6.44 -9.74 -0.94
N VAL A 116 -7.49 -9.23 -1.58
CA VAL A 116 -8.02 -9.81 -2.83
C VAL A 116 -6.97 -9.75 -3.94
N CYS A 117 -6.35 -8.59 -4.16
CA CYS A 117 -5.29 -8.44 -5.15
C CYS A 117 -4.09 -9.35 -4.87
N SER A 118 -3.70 -9.49 -3.59
CA SER A 118 -2.61 -10.39 -3.18
C SER A 118 -2.95 -11.86 -3.44
N ALA A 119 -4.19 -12.27 -3.17
CA ALA A 119 -4.65 -13.64 -3.44
C ALA A 119 -4.67 -13.94 -4.94
N ILE A 120 -5.13 -12.99 -5.77
CA ILE A 120 -5.09 -13.10 -7.23
C ILE A 120 -3.64 -13.23 -7.72
N ALA A 121 -2.75 -12.34 -7.26
CA ALA A 121 -1.32 -12.39 -7.64
C ALA A 121 -0.68 -13.73 -7.24
N LEU A 122 -0.95 -14.21 -6.03
CA LEU A 122 -0.45 -15.50 -5.57
C LEU A 122 -0.96 -16.66 -6.43
N ALA A 123 -2.24 -16.66 -6.82
CA ALA A 123 -2.83 -17.68 -7.69
C ALA A 123 -2.24 -17.68 -9.11
N PHE A 124 -1.72 -16.54 -9.59
CA PHE A 124 -1.01 -16.47 -10.87
C PHE A 124 0.46 -16.92 -10.78
N ILE A 125 1.08 -16.80 -9.61
CA ILE A 125 2.49 -17.13 -9.38
C ILE A 125 2.70 -18.60 -9.02
N LEU A 126 1.75 -19.18 -8.27
CA LEU A 126 1.75 -20.60 -7.86
C LEU A 126 1.43 -21.54 -9.03
#